data_AF-A0AAN6JFJ8-F1
#
_entry.id   AF-A0AAN6JFJ8-F1
#
_cell.length_a   1.000
_cell.length_b   1.000
_cell.length_c   1.000
_cell.angle_alpha   90.00
_cell.angle_beta   90.00
_cell.angle_gamma   90.00
#
_symmetry.space_group_name_H-M   'P 1'
#
loop_
_entity.id
_entity.type
_entity.pdbx_description
1 polymer ?
#
loop_
_entity_poly.entity_id
_entity_poly.type
_entity_poly.pdbx_seq_one_letter_code
_entity_poly.pdbx_strand_id
1 'polypeptide(L)' 'MGGASLDEPVKEGEGPKINGSVMIAVAESKEEVLDKIKADIYYKSGVWDVENINIFPFKSAIRSAL' A
#
# COMPACT_ATOMS: atom_id res chain seq x y z
N MET A 1 -8.89 1.43 -1.44
CA MET A 1 -8.75 0.67 -0.17
C MET A 1 -7.27 0.47 0.09
N GLY A 2 -6.84 0.53 1.34
CA GLY A 2 -5.44 0.35 1.71
C GLY A 2 -5.27 0.41 3.23
N GLY A 3 -4.07 0.11 3.71
CA GLY A 3 -3.75 0.11 5.12
C GLY A 3 -2.28 -0.19 5.38
N ALA A 4 -1.91 -0.22 6.65
CA ALA A 4 -0.59 -0.62 7.08
C ALA A 4 -0.41 -2.13 7.00
N SER A 5 0.73 -2.60 6.51
CA SER A 5 1.19 -3.96 6.79
C SER A 5 1.84 -3.99 8.18
N LEU A 6 1.68 -5.11 8.89
CA LEU A 6 2.14 -5.26 10.26
C LEU A 6 3.12 -6.43 10.36
N ASP A 7 4.08 -6.33 11.28
CA ASP A 7 4.98 -7.44 11.62
C ASP A 7 4.24 -8.59 12.31
N GLU A 8 3.23 -8.25 13.11
CA GLU A 8 2.42 -9.20 13.86
C GLU A 8 0.98 -8.70 14.02
N PRO A 9 0.01 -9.61 14.31
CA PRO A 9 -1.36 -9.20 14.63
C PRO A 9 -1.41 -8.21 15.80
N VAL A 10 -2.36 -7.28 15.74
CA VAL A 10 -2.56 -6.27 16.80
C VAL A 10 -2.91 -6.97 18.12
N LYS A 11 -2.19 -6.62 19.19
CA LYS A 11 -2.44 -7.10 20.55
C LYS A 11 -3.24 -6.06 21.33
N GLU A 12 -4.07 -6.53 22.25
CA GLU A 12 -4.90 -5.66 23.08
C GLU A 12 -4.04 -4.74 23.95
N GLY A 13 -4.33 -3.44 23.92
CA GLY A 13 -3.57 -2.42 24.69
C GLY A 13 -2.25 -1.97 24.06
N GLU A 14 -1.81 -2.57 22.94
CA GLU A 14 -0.60 -2.16 22.21
C GLU A 14 -0.96 -1.50 20.87
N GLY A 15 -0.11 -0.56 20.43
CA GLY A 15 -0.21 0.03 19.10
C GLY A 15 0.22 -0.95 18.00
N PRO A 16 -0.28 -0.81 16.76
CA PRO A 16 0.12 -1.67 15.66
C PRO A 16 1.61 -1.51 15.32
N LYS A 17 2.32 -2.64 15.16
CA LYS A 17 3.71 -2.65 14.70
C LYS A 17 3.76 -2.59 13.17
N ILE A 18 3.68 -1.37 12.66
CA ILE A 18 3.65 -1.09 11.22
C ILE A 18 5.02 -1.33 10.60
N ASN A 19 5.07 -2.13 9.54
CA ASN A 19 6.28 -2.40 8.77
C ASN A 19 6.20 -1.95 7.30
N GLY A 20 5.07 -1.36 6.89
CA GLY A 20 4.87 -0.94 5.51
C GLY A 20 3.45 -0.53 5.21
N SER A 21 3.14 -0.43 3.92
CA SER A 21 1.83 -0.01 3.42
C SER A 21 1.37 -0.91 2.28
N VAL A 22 0.06 -1.14 2.23
CA VAL A 22 -0.62 -1.88 1.16
C VAL A 22 -1.73 -1.01 0.60
N MET A 23 -1.84 -0.94 -0.72
CA MET A 23 -2.90 -0.20 -1.39
C MET A 23 -3.45 -0.98 -2.59
N ILE A 24 -4.74 -0.81 -2.83
CA ILE A 24 -5.39 -1.17 -4.09
C ILE A 24 -5.52 0.11 -4.91
N ALA A 25 -4.82 0.16 -6.04
CA ALA A 25 -4.86 1.27 -6.98
C ALA A 25 -5.70 0.91 -8.22
N VAL A 26 -6.45 1.89 -8.71
CA VAL A 26 -7.09 1.83 -10.04
C VAL A 26 -6.21 2.62 -11.01
N ALA A 27 -5.72 1.95 -12.04
CA ALA A 27 -4.83 2.48 -13.06
C ALA A 27 -4.87 1.59 -14.31
N GLU A 28 -4.50 2.15 -15.45
CA GLU A 28 -4.42 1.46 -16.73
C GLU A 28 -3.08 0.74 -16.93
N SER A 29 -2.03 1.15 -16.18
CA SER A 29 -0.70 0.57 -16.26
C SER A 29 0.07 0.64 -14.95
N LYS A 30 1.18 -0.10 -14.87
CA LYS A 30 2.11 -0.03 -13.73
C LYS A 30 2.76 1.35 -13.63
N GLU A 31 3.06 1.96 -14.76
CA GLU A 31 3.70 3.28 -14.86
C GLU A 31 2.80 4.35 -14.25
N GLU A 32 1.49 4.32 -14.53
CA GLU A 32 0.53 5.26 -13.94
C GLU A 32 0.47 5.10 -12.41
N VAL A 33 0.56 3.87 -11.89
CA VAL A 33 0.64 3.63 -10.44
C VAL A 33 1.93 4.25 -9.86
N LEU A 34 3.06 4.08 -10.52
CA LEU A 34 4.34 4.65 -10.08
C LEU A 34 4.32 6.18 -10.10
N ASP A 35 3.70 6.81 -11.10
CA ASP A 35 3.61 8.26 -11.16
C ASP A 35 2.70 8.83 -10.06
N LYS A 36 1.61 8.13 -9.73
CA LYS A 36 0.79 8.44 -8.55
C LYS A 36 1.59 8.33 -7.26
N ILE A 37 2.41 7.29 -7.10
CA ILE A 37 3.29 7.12 -5.92
C ILE A 37 4.32 8.25 -5.85
N LYS A 38 4.96 8.63 -6.96
CA LYS A 38 5.92 9.75 -6.99
C LYS A 38 5.30 11.09 -6.57
N ALA A 39 4.00 11.26 -6.80
CA ALA A 39 3.27 12.44 -6.38
C ALA A 39 2.92 12.45 -4.89
N ASP A 40 2.97 11.29 -4.21
CA ASP A 40 2.60 11.09 -2.81
C ASP A 40 3.58 11.77 -1.84
N ILE A 41 3.06 12.25 -0.70
CA ILE A 41 3.88 12.97 0.29
C ILE A 41 4.92 12.06 0.92
N TYR A 42 4.61 10.79 1.16
CA TYR A 42 5.55 9.84 1.74
C TYR A 42 6.68 9.54 0.75
N TYR A 43 6.41 9.55 -0.56
CA TYR A 43 7.48 9.40 -1.55
C TYR A 43 8.38 10.63 -1.52
N LYS A 44 7.78 11.83 -1.58
CA LYS A 44 8.49 13.10 -1.55
C LYS A 44 9.27 13.33 -0.26
N SER A 45 8.80 12.77 0.86
CA SER A 45 9.45 12.85 2.17
C SER A 45 10.42 11.70 2.46
N GLY A 46 10.66 10.81 1.49
CA GLY A 46 11.62 9.70 1.64
C GLY A 46 11.19 8.58 2.58
N VAL A 47 9.89 8.43 2.83
CA VAL A 47 9.31 7.36 3.66
C VAL A 47 9.14 6.06 2.86
N TRP A 48 8.86 6.14 1.56
CA TRP A 48 8.74 4.95 0.72
C TRP A 48 10.11 4.35 0.40
N ASP A 49 10.21 3.03 0.55
CA ASP A 49 11.25 2.23 -0.09
C ASP A 49 10.82 1.95 -1.54
N VAL A 50 11.27 2.83 -2.44
CA VAL A 50 10.90 2.80 -3.86
C VAL A 50 11.54 1.60 -4.57
N GLU A 51 12.73 1.19 -4.14
CA GLU A 51 13.46 0.08 -4.77
C GLU A 51 12.77 -1.26 -4.49
N ASN A 52 12.18 -1.40 -3.29
CA ASN A 52 11.49 -2.62 -2.88
C ASN A 52 9.96 -2.58 -3.10
N ILE A 53 9.45 -1.61 -3.85
CA ILE A 53 8.02 -1.54 -4.12
C ILE A 53 7.57 -2.67 -5.06
N ASN A 54 6.52 -3.37 -4.64
CA ASN A 54 5.93 -4.45 -5.43
C ASN A 54 4.53 -4.06 -5.91
N ILE A 55 4.32 -4.12 -7.23
CA ILE A 55 3.05 -3.77 -7.88
C ILE A 55 2.56 -4.97 -8.67
N PHE A 56 1.36 -5.45 -8.34
CA PHE A 56 0.75 -6.62 -8.96
C PHE A 56 -0.63 -6.28 -9.54
N PRO A 57 -0.98 -6.83 -10.72
CA PRO A 57 -2.35 -6.78 -11.19
C PRO A 57 -3.25 -7.56 -10.24
N PHE A 58 -4.40 -6.99 -9.89
CA PHE A 58 -5.34 -7.58 -8.94
C PHE A 58 -6.76 -7.61 -9.52
N LYS A 59 -7.46 -8.73 -9.31
CA LYS A 59 -8.88 -8.87 -9.60
C LYS A 59 -9.57 -9.41 -8.34
N SER A 60 -10.44 -8.60 -7.74
CA SER A 60 -11.18 -9.02 -6.55
C SER A 60 -12.10 -10.20 -6.87
N ALA A 61 -12.07 -11.22 -6.02
CA ALA A 61 -13.03 -12.32 -6.05
C ALA A 61 -14.35 -11.93 -5.37
N ILE A 62 -14.32 -10.99 -4.42
CA ILE A 62 -15.49 -10.49 -3.71
C ILE A 62 -16.08 -9.33 -4.54
N ARG A 63 -17.35 -9.48 -4.95
CA ARG A 63 -18.05 -8.52 -5.84
C ARG A 63 -18.60 -7.27 -5.13
N SER A 64 -18.63 -7.26 -3.79
CA SER A 64 -19.05 -6.12 -2.98
C SER A 64 -17.86 -5.56 -2.21
N ALA A 65 -17.79 -4.24 -2.07
CA ALA A 65 -16.84 -3.60 -1.16
C ALA A 65 -17.17 -4.03 0.29
N LEU A 66 -16.12 -4.28 1.08
CA LEU A 66 -16.19 -4.31 2.54
C LEU A 66 -16.14 -2.88 3.07
#